data_AF-E6VK76-F1
#
_entry.id   AF-E6VK76-F1
#
_cell.length_a   1.000
_cell.length_b   1.000
_cell.length_c   1.000
_cell.angle_alpha   90.00
_cell.angle_beta   90.00
_cell.angle_gamma   90.00
#
_symmetry.space_group_name_H-M   'P 1'
#
loop_
_entity.id
_entity.type
_entity.pdbx_description
1 polymer ?
#
loop_
_entity_poly.entity_id
_entity_poly.type
_entity_poly.pdbx_seq_one_letter_code
_entity_poly.pdbx_strand_id
1 'polypeptide(L)'
;MLRKLPAWASRALDGLAVYGLVGLGSVLGGVARYLVGVAQIALLGPAFPWTTLIVNVTGSFLIGFYATVTGPDGRIFAGSRQRQFVMAGICGGYTTFSMFSFETFALIRNGDLLVAGLNFGLSPVAWLIAVWGGYAFATRLNRVRTSIVTGDEPENLQIPRQATLLRIFVDESDKHGDAPLYEAIVLRARKMQLAGATVFRGPTGYGESSQMHRADALRVRSELPLIIEIIDSEDAVARFLPVLDEMMPGGMATMERVEVIQYGQPGGTGAT
;
A
#
# COMPACT_ATOMS: atom_id res chain seq x y z
N MET A 1 -33.12 4.97 -2.18
CA MET A 1 -32.92 5.49 -0.81
C MET A 1 -32.32 4.35 0.05
N LEU A 2 -31.01 4.16 -0.02
CA LEU A 2 -30.31 3.12 0.75
C LEU A 2 -30.04 3.65 2.17
N ARG A 3 -30.60 2.99 3.17
CA ARG A 3 -30.48 3.36 4.58
C ARG A 3 -29.02 3.19 5.01
N LYS A 4 -28.30 4.29 5.28
CA LYS A 4 -26.92 4.27 5.79
C LYS A 4 -26.90 3.42 7.07
N LEU A 5 -26.09 2.36 7.08
CA LEU A 5 -25.92 1.50 8.25
C LEU A 5 -25.34 2.31 9.42
N PRO A 6 -25.72 2.01 10.67
CA PRO A 6 -25.12 2.64 11.83
C PRO A 6 -23.61 2.32 11.92
N ALA A 7 -22.81 3.26 12.42
CA ALA A 7 -21.34 3.19 12.37
C ALA A 7 -20.72 1.95 13.07
N TRP A 8 -21.42 1.34 14.03
CA TRP A 8 -20.97 0.08 14.64
C TRP A 8 -21.13 -1.12 13.69
N ALA A 9 -22.17 -1.11 12.84
CA ALA A 9 -22.45 -2.19 11.90
C ALA A 9 -21.49 -2.15 10.71
N SER A 10 -21.16 -0.96 10.20
CA SER A 10 -20.13 -0.81 9.16
C SER A 10 -18.76 -1.25 9.67
N ARG A 11 -18.38 -0.90 10.90
CA ARG A 11 -17.13 -1.40 11.54
C ARG A 11 -17.11 -2.91 11.68
N ALA A 12 -18.23 -3.53 12.07
CA ALA A 12 -18.32 -4.98 12.22
C ALA A 12 -18.19 -5.70 10.86
N LEU A 13 -18.87 -5.19 9.82
CA LEU A 13 -18.79 -5.73 8.46
C LEU A 13 -17.37 -5.58 7.88
N ASP A 14 -16.71 -4.47 8.15
CA ASP A 14 -15.33 -4.24 7.75
C ASP A 14 -14.33 -5.19 8.44
N GLY A 15 -14.53 -5.45 9.73
CA GLY A 15 -13.75 -6.45 10.47
C GLY A 15 -13.95 -7.86 9.93
N LEU A 16 -15.21 -8.24 9.69
CA LEU A 16 -15.57 -9.52 9.04
C LEU A 16 -14.92 -9.67 7.67
N ALA A 17 -14.89 -8.61 6.86
CA ALA A 17 -14.25 -8.61 5.56
C ALA A 17 -12.73 -8.83 5.69
N VAL A 18 -12.06 -8.19 6.66
CA VAL A 18 -10.63 -8.41 6.91
C VAL A 18 -10.37 -9.85 7.34
N TYR A 19 -11.16 -10.41 8.26
CA TYR A 19 -10.99 -11.81 8.69
C TYR A 19 -11.21 -12.79 7.53
N GLY A 20 -12.24 -12.56 6.70
CA GLY A 20 -12.48 -13.36 5.50
C GLY A 20 -11.33 -13.32 4.52
N LEU A 21 -10.75 -12.13 4.29
CA LEU A 21 -9.57 -11.97 3.43
C LEU A 21 -8.33 -12.64 4.02
N VAL A 22 -8.03 -12.44 5.29
CA VAL A 22 -6.90 -13.13 5.95
C VAL A 22 -7.08 -14.64 5.84
N GLY A 23 -8.28 -15.17 6.14
CA GLY A 23 -8.60 -16.59 6.01
C GLY A 23 -8.39 -17.11 4.58
N LEU A 24 -8.90 -16.40 3.57
CA LEU A 24 -8.71 -16.76 2.16
C LEU A 24 -7.21 -16.77 1.79
N GLY A 25 -6.47 -15.74 2.19
CA GLY A 25 -5.02 -15.67 1.97
C GLY A 25 -4.28 -16.83 2.64
N SER A 26 -4.64 -17.17 3.88
CA SER A 26 -4.04 -18.29 4.62
C SER A 26 -4.31 -19.64 3.96
N VAL A 27 -5.52 -19.86 3.41
CA VAL A 27 -5.82 -21.07 2.63
C VAL A 27 -4.94 -21.14 1.39
N LEU A 28 -4.84 -20.06 0.62
CA LEU A 28 -3.99 -20.00 -0.57
C LEU A 28 -2.51 -20.25 -0.23
N GLY A 29 -2.00 -19.59 0.81
CA GLY A 29 -0.63 -19.77 1.29
C GLY A 29 -0.37 -21.20 1.76
N GLY A 30 -1.29 -21.77 2.54
CA GLY A 30 -1.19 -23.16 3.04
C GLY A 30 -1.20 -24.19 1.91
N VAL A 31 -2.07 -24.02 0.92
CA VAL A 31 -2.12 -24.87 -0.28
C VAL A 31 -0.83 -24.74 -1.09
N ALA A 32 -0.33 -23.51 -1.32
CA ALA A 32 0.92 -23.29 -2.02
C ALA A 32 2.11 -23.96 -1.30
N ARG A 33 2.17 -23.87 0.03
CA ARG A 33 3.20 -24.57 0.84
C ARG A 33 3.11 -26.09 0.66
N TYR A 34 1.90 -26.65 0.68
CA TYR A 34 1.70 -28.07 0.43
C TYR A 34 2.19 -28.50 -0.96
N LEU A 35 1.87 -27.72 -1.99
CA LEU A 35 2.32 -27.99 -3.36
C LEU A 35 3.83 -27.89 -3.52
N VAL A 36 4.49 -26.93 -2.85
CA VAL A 36 5.96 -26.87 -2.78
C VAL A 36 6.50 -28.15 -2.14
N GLY A 37 5.85 -28.66 -1.10
CA GLY A 37 6.22 -29.93 -0.47
C GLY A 37 6.16 -31.13 -1.42
N VAL A 38 5.08 -31.24 -2.19
CA VAL A 38 4.92 -32.28 -3.21
C VAL A 38 6.00 -32.17 -4.28
N ALA A 39 6.23 -30.97 -4.82
CA ALA A 39 7.24 -30.73 -5.85
C ALA A 39 8.66 -31.00 -5.33
N GLN A 40 8.93 -30.60 -4.10
CA GLN A 40 10.23 -30.80 -3.46
C GLN A 40 10.58 -32.27 -3.35
N ILE A 41 9.65 -33.13 -2.91
CA ILE A 41 9.88 -34.57 -2.79
C ILE A 41 10.28 -35.16 -4.14
N ALA A 42 9.62 -34.73 -5.22
CA ALA A 42 9.92 -35.20 -6.58
C ALA A 42 11.30 -34.75 -7.10
N LEU A 43 11.79 -33.58 -6.68
CA LEU A 43 12.99 -32.96 -7.25
C LEU A 43 14.25 -33.11 -6.40
N LEU A 44 14.12 -33.06 -5.07
CA LEU A 44 15.25 -32.94 -4.13
C LEU A 44 15.33 -34.10 -3.12
N GLY A 45 14.31 -34.96 -3.06
CA GLY A 45 14.24 -36.10 -2.14
C GLY A 45 14.06 -35.72 -0.66
N PRO A 46 13.93 -36.70 0.26
CA PRO A 46 13.55 -36.45 1.65
C PRO A 46 14.73 -36.18 2.61
N ALA A 47 15.96 -36.13 2.11
CA ALA A 47 17.17 -36.12 2.95
C ALA A 47 17.36 -34.82 3.77
N PHE A 48 16.76 -33.72 3.34
CA PHE A 48 16.82 -32.44 4.04
C PHE A 48 15.42 -31.77 4.02
N PRO A 49 15.05 -30.96 5.04
CA PRO A 49 13.79 -30.22 5.10
C PRO A 49 13.68 -29.06 4.08
N TRP A 50 13.88 -29.36 2.79
CA TRP A 50 13.91 -28.39 1.71
C TRP A 50 12.61 -27.59 1.59
N THR A 51 11.47 -28.25 1.84
CA THR A 51 10.16 -27.58 1.77
C THR A 51 10.11 -26.38 2.70
N THR A 52 10.42 -26.59 3.98
CA THR A 52 10.40 -25.55 5.00
C THR A 52 11.43 -24.46 4.72
N LEU A 53 12.62 -24.83 4.25
CA LEU A 53 13.64 -23.86 3.84
C LEU A 53 13.14 -22.96 2.70
N ILE A 54 12.63 -23.56 1.62
CA ILE A 54 12.18 -22.85 0.42
C ILE A 54 11.05 -21.90 0.76
N VAL A 55 9.98 -22.38 1.40
CA VAL A 55 8.78 -21.55 1.64
C VAL A 55 9.06 -20.40 2.59
N ASN A 56 9.94 -20.59 3.58
CA ASN A 56 10.31 -19.52 4.49
C ASN A 56 11.28 -18.54 3.82
N VAL A 57 12.23 -18.97 2.99
CA VAL A 57 13.08 -18.04 2.22
C VAL A 57 12.23 -17.18 1.28
N THR A 58 11.40 -17.80 0.44
CA THR A 58 10.60 -17.06 -0.54
C THR A 58 9.50 -16.23 0.13
N GLY A 59 8.89 -16.74 1.20
CA GLY A 59 7.90 -16.01 1.99
C GLY A 59 8.50 -14.82 2.75
N SER A 60 9.68 -14.98 3.35
CA SER A 60 10.42 -13.88 4.00
C SER A 60 10.85 -12.81 2.99
N PHE A 61 11.30 -13.20 1.79
CA PHE A 61 11.55 -12.24 0.71
C PHE A 61 10.28 -11.50 0.31
N LEU A 62 9.17 -12.23 0.09
CA LEU A 62 7.89 -11.66 -0.34
C LEU A 62 7.36 -10.65 0.69
N ILE A 63 7.35 -10.99 1.97
CA ILE A 63 6.84 -10.08 3.01
C ILE A 63 7.74 -8.85 3.15
N GLY A 64 9.07 -9.00 3.07
CA GLY A 64 10.01 -7.88 3.10
C GLY A 64 9.84 -6.94 1.90
N PHE A 65 9.66 -7.51 0.71
CA PHE A 65 9.39 -6.75 -0.52
C PHE A 65 8.05 -6.02 -0.43
N TYR A 66 6.97 -6.75 -0.16
CA TYR A 66 5.61 -6.22 -0.18
C TYR A 66 5.41 -5.15 0.89
N ALA A 67 5.85 -5.40 2.13
CA ALA A 67 5.75 -4.44 3.22
C ALA A 67 6.44 -3.10 2.89
N THR A 68 7.54 -3.15 2.13
CA THR A 68 8.32 -1.96 1.74
C THR A 68 7.73 -1.24 0.54
N VAL A 69 7.24 -1.97 -0.47
CA VAL A 69 6.59 -1.37 -1.65
C VAL A 69 5.24 -0.72 -1.29
N THR A 70 4.54 -1.27 -0.29
CA THR A 70 3.26 -0.73 0.21
C THR A 70 3.38 0.08 1.50
N GLY A 71 4.61 0.40 1.93
CA GLY A 71 4.87 1.18 3.13
C GLY A 71 4.46 2.66 2.97
N PRO A 72 4.58 3.48 4.03
CA PRO A 72 4.29 4.91 3.96
C PRO A 72 5.11 5.64 2.89
N ASP A 73 6.37 5.23 2.70
CA ASP A 73 7.27 5.73 1.64
C ASP A 73 7.24 4.84 0.38
N GLY A 74 6.28 3.92 0.32
CA GLY A 74 6.09 2.96 -0.75
C GLY A 74 5.33 3.54 -1.94
N ARG A 75 5.71 3.11 -3.15
CA ARG A 75 5.09 3.57 -4.41
C ARG A 75 3.68 3.00 -4.66
N ILE A 76 3.30 1.91 -3.99
CA ILE A 76 1.98 1.28 -4.16
C ILE A 76 1.11 1.67 -2.96
N PHE A 77 -0.02 2.32 -3.25
CA PHE A 77 -1.08 2.60 -2.29
C PHE A 77 -1.87 1.30 -2.07
N ALA A 78 -1.60 0.60 -0.96
CA ALA A 78 -2.33 -0.60 -0.59
C ALA A 78 -3.04 -0.40 0.75
N GLY A 79 -4.37 -0.41 0.71
CA GLY A 79 -5.19 -0.27 1.91
C GLY A 79 -4.99 -1.41 2.91
N SER A 80 -5.45 -1.21 4.15
CA SER A 80 -5.32 -2.17 5.24
C SER A 80 -5.78 -3.59 4.88
N ARG A 81 -6.93 -3.74 4.20
CA ARG A 81 -7.47 -5.05 3.77
C ARG A 81 -6.51 -5.83 2.88
N GLN A 82 -5.92 -5.16 1.90
CA GLN A 82 -4.98 -5.78 0.95
C GLN A 82 -3.68 -6.16 1.66
N ARG A 83 -3.19 -5.30 2.56
CA ARG A 83 -2.00 -5.60 3.36
C ARG A 83 -2.21 -6.83 4.25
N GLN A 84 -3.37 -6.93 4.91
CA GLN A 84 -3.68 -8.09 5.74
C GLN A 84 -3.86 -9.38 4.93
N PHE A 85 -4.50 -9.30 3.76
CA PHE A 85 -4.64 -10.43 2.83
C PHE A 85 -3.27 -11.03 2.45
N VAL A 86 -2.29 -10.19 2.08
CA VAL A 86 -0.98 -10.64 1.62
C VAL A 86 -0.05 -11.01 2.78
N MET A 87 0.08 -10.13 3.78
CA MET A 87 1.08 -10.30 4.85
C MET A 87 0.61 -11.30 5.90
N ALA A 88 -0.59 -11.13 6.45
CA ALA A 88 -1.11 -12.02 7.48
C ALA A 88 -1.76 -13.29 6.88
N GLY A 89 -2.41 -13.16 5.72
CA GLY A 89 -3.03 -14.28 5.01
C GLY A 89 -1.99 -15.12 4.26
N ILE A 90 -1.60 -14.69 3.05
CA ILE A 90 -0.75 -15.50 2.16
C ILE A 90 0.58 -15.84 2.83
N CYS A 91 1.36 -14.86 3.27
CA CYS A 91 2.67 -15.12 3.87
C CYS A 91 2.54 -15.89 5.19
N GLY A 92 1.51 -15.59 5.99
CA GLY A 92 1.24 -16.29 7.25
C GLY A 92 0.86 -17.77 7.06
N GLY A 93 0.07 -18.11 6.04
CA GLY A 93 -0.27 -19.50 5.72
C GLY A 93 0.84 -20.26 4.96
N TYR A 94 1.65 -19.54 4.19
CA TYR A 94 2.71 -20.10 3.35
C TYR A 94 4.00 -20.41 4.12
N THR A 95 4.38 -19.57 5.07
CA THR A 95 5.57 -19.78 5.91
C THR A 95 5.23 -20.63 7.14
N THR A 96 6.22 -21.29 7.74
CA THR A 96 5.99 -22.14 8.92
C THR A 96 7.23 -22.27 9.81
N PHE A 97 7.08 -21.89 11.08
CA PHE A 97 8.07 -22.15 12.13
C PHE A 97 7.78 -23.45 12.90
N SER A 98 6.50 -23.88 12.92
CA SER A 98 6.08 -25.10 13.59
C SER A 98 6.63 -26.35 12.91
N MET A 99 6.60 -26.41 11.56
CA MET A 99 7.21 -27.52 10.82
C MET A 99 8.73 -27.55 10.99
N PHE A 100 9.39 -26.39 10.92
CA PHE A 100 10.82 -26.28 11.21
C PHE A 100 11.20 -26.88 12.57
N SER A 101 10.43 -26.53 13.61
CA SER A 101 10.64 -27.06 14.97
C SER A 101 10.47 -28.58 15.01
N PHE A 102 9.41 -29.09 14.39
CA PHE A 102 9.12 -30.52 14.36
C PHE A 102 10.17 -31.32 13.56
N GLU A 103 10.57 -30.82 12.40
CA GLU A 103 11.59 -31.44 11.54
C GLU A 103 12.96 -31.48 12.23
N THR A 104 13.34 -30.38 12.86
CA THR A 104 14.59 -30.32 13.65
C THR A 104 14.55 -31.33 14.80
N PHE A 105 13.44 -31.39 15.54
CA PHE A 105 13.25 -32.38 16.59
C PHE A 105 13.32 -33.82 16.06
N ALA A 106 12.65 -34.11 14.93
CA ALA A 106 12.64 -35.43 14.32
C ALA A 106 14.05 -35.86 13.86
N LEU A 107 14.82 -34.96 13.26
CA LEU A 107 16.21 -35.22 12.86
C LEU A 107 17.10 -35.54 14.07
N ILE A 108 16.97 -34.77 15.15
CA ILE A 108 17.68 -35.06 16.41
C ILE A 108 17.28 -36.43 16.94
N ARG A 109 15.98 -36.75 16.92
CA ARG A 109 15.47 -38.01 17.45
C ARG A 109 15.94 -39.22 16.63
N ASN A 110 16.10 -39.04 15.32
CA ASN A 110 16.58 -40.08 14.40
C ASN A 110 18.11 -40.23 14.42
N GLY A 111 18.85 -39.35 15.10
CA GLY A 111 20.30 -39.38 15.18
C GLY A 111 21.03 -38.62 14.06
N ASP A 112 20.28 -37.97 13.16
CA ASP A 112 20.82 -37.18 12.03
C ASP A 112 21.29 -35.80 12.50
N LEU A 113 22.22 -35.77 13.46
CA LEU A 113 22.68 -34.55 14.14
C LEU A 113 23.31 -33.53 13.19
N LEU A 114 23.99 -33.98 12.14
CA LEU A 114 24.56 -33.09 11.13
C LEU A 114 23.46 -32.32 10.39
N VAL A 115 22.43 -33.03 9.92
CA VAL A 115 21.30 -32.43 9.18
C VAL A 115 20.47 -31.53 10.10
N ALA A 116 20.24 -31.96 11.34
CA ALA A 116 19.58 -31.14 12.36
C ALA A 116 20.33 -29.82 12.62
N GLY A 117 21.66 -29.90 12.79
CA GLY A 117 22.51 -28.73 13.01
C GLY A 117 22.52 -27.78 11.81
N LEU A 118 22.60 -28.33 10.60
CA LEU A 118 22.51 -27.54 9.36
C LEU A 118 21.15 -26.85 9.24
N ASN A 119 20.03 -27.57 9.46
CA ASN A 119 18.70 -26.98 9.40
C ASN A 119 18.54 -25.87 10.45
N PHE A 120 18.93 -26.13 11.69
CA PHE A 120 18.80 -25.17 12.79
C PHE A 120 19.62 -23.90 12.58
N GLY A 121 20.86 -24.03 12.08
CA GLY A 121 21.76 -22.90 11.88
C GLY A 121 21.52 -22.14 10.57
N LEU A 122 21.37 -22.84 9.45
CA LEU A 122 21.28 -22.21 8.13
C LEU A 122 19.91 -21.60 7.86
N SER A 123 18.83 -22.28 8.28
CA SER A 123 17.49 -21.89 7.85
C SER A 123 17.08 -20.50 8.38
N PRO A 124 17.17 -20.17 9.69
CA PRO A 124 16.83 -18.84 10.18
C PRO A 124 17.69 -17.73 9.58
N VAL A 125 19.00 -17.98 9.38
CA VAL A 125 19.92 -17.03 8.76
C VAL A 125 19.52 -16.74 7.32
N ALA A 126 19.19 -17.79 6.55
CA ALA A 126 18.72 -17.63 5.17
C ALA A 126 17.42 -16.82 5.09
N TRP A 127 16.47 -17.05 6.00
CA TRP A 127 15.20 -16.30 6.03
C TRP A 127 15.40 -14.82 6.37
N LEU A 128 16.31 -14.51 7.29
CA LEU A 128 16.69 -13.13 7.64
C LEU A 128 17.39 -12.41 6.48
N ILE A 129 18.28 -13.10 5.77
CA ILE A 129 18.90 -12.56 4.56
C ILE A 129 17.83 -12.32 3.47
N ALA A 130 16.88 -13.24 3.33
CA ALA A 130 15.82 -13.14 2.33
C ALA A 130 14.90 -11.94 2.57
N VAL A 131 14.46 -11.70 3.82
CA VAL A 131 13.64 -10.51 4.13
C VAL A 131 14.40 -9.21 3.87
N TRP A 132 15.70 -9.17 4.17
CA TRP A 132 16.56 -8.03 3.84
C TRP A 132 16.69 -7.85 2.32
N GLY A 133 16.83 -8.95 1.57
CA GLY A 133 16.84 -8.95 0.11
C GLY A 133 15.55 -8.36 -0.47
N GLY A 134 14.39 -8.75 0.08
CA GLY A 134 13.09 -8.21 -0.32
C GLY A 134 12.99 -6.70 -0.08
N TYR A 135 13.38 -6.24 1.12
CA TYR A 135 13.46 -4.82 1.47
C TYR A 135 14.39 -4.04 0.52
N ALA A 136 15.62 -4.54 0.29
CA ALA A 136 16.60 -3.89 -0.57
C ALA A 136 16.13 -3.80 -2.02
N PHE A 137 15.42 -4.82 -2.51
CA PHE A 137 14.85 -4.82 -3.86
C PHE A 137 13.71 -3.81 -3.99
N ALA A 138 12.79 -3.79 -3.01
CA ALA A 138 11.67 -2.86 -2.97
C ALA A 138 12.11 -1.39 -2.90
N THR A 139 13.09 -1.08 -2.06
CA THR A 139 13.64 0.29 -1.93
C THR A 139 14.29 0.78 -3.21
N ARG A 140 15.02 -0.08 -3.94
CA ARG A 140 15.54 0.24 -5.27
C ARG A 140 14.42 0.55 -6.26
N LEU A 141 13.35 -0.22 -6.21
CA LEU A 141 12.21 -0.07 -7.11
C LEU A 141 11.39 1.20 -6.82
N ASN A 142 11.26 1.59 -5.56
CA ASN A 142 10.63 2.87 -5.16
C ASN A 142 11.42 4.09 -5.64
N ARG A 143 12.73 3.95 -5.93
CA ARG A 143 13.55 5.04 -6.48
C ARG A 143 13.36 5.25 -8.00
N VAL A 144 12.60 4.41 -8.69
CA VAL A 144 12.47 4.47 -10.16
C VAL A 144 11.34 5.40 -10.60
N ARG A 145 11.77 6.56 -11.13
CA ARG A 145 11.17 7.50 -12.09
C ARG A 145 9.64 7.44 -12.27
N THR A 146 8.97 8.48 -11.78
CA THR A 146 7.60 8.88 -12.14
C THR A 146 7.45 8.85 -13.66
N SER A 147 6.62 7.95 -14.19
CA SER A 147 6.16 8.06 -15.57
C SER A 147 5.28 9.29 -15.64
N ILE A 148 5.75 10.33 -16.33
CA ILE A 148 4.91 11.47 -16.70
C ILE A 148 3.75 10.87 -17.49
N VAL A 149 2.52 11.01 -16.98
CA VAL A 149 1.33 10.64 -17.74
C VAL A 149 1.16 11.69 -18.82
N THR A 150 1.83 11.49 -19.97
CA THR A 150 1.66 12.29 -21.17
C THR A 150 0.24 12.03 -21.69
N GLY A 151 -0.70 12.86 -21.24
CA GLY A 151 -1.92 13.11 -22.01
C GLY A 151 -1.74 14.44 -22.73
N ASP A 152 -2.65 14.75 -23.65
CA ASP A 152 -2.65 15.98 -24.44
C ASP A 152 -2.21 17.18 -23.58
N GLU A 153 -1.22 17.92 -24.08
CA GLU A 153 -0.76 19.17 -23.47
C GLU A 153 -2.00 20.03 -23.23
N PRO A 154 -2.27 20.43 -21.98
CA PRO A 154 -3.39 21.33 -21.74
C PRO A 154 -3.15 22.61 -22.54
N GLU A 155 -4.14 22.97 -23.35
CA GLU A 155 -4.15 24.18 -24.17
C GLU A 155 -3.91 25.40 -23.26
N ASN A 156 -2.69 25.94 -23.31
CA ASN A 156 -2.24 27.20 -22.69
C ASN A 156 -2.94 27.54 -21.36
N LEU A 157 -2.84 26.65 -20.36
CA LEU A 157 -3.33 26.94 -19.01
C LEU A 157 -2.60 28.16 -18.48
N GLN A 158 -3.31 29.24 -18.22
CA GLN A 158 -2.80 30.43 -17.55
C GLN A 158 -3.47 30.53 -16.19
N ILE A 159 -2.71 30.40 -15.11
CA ILE A 159 -3.23 30.69 -13.78
C ILE A 159 -3.13 32.19 -13.55
N PRO A 160 -4.21 32.86 -13.10
CA PRO A 160 -4.11 34.23 -12.63
C PRO A 160 -3.11 34.37 -11.48
N ARG A 161 -2.46 35.53 -11.39
CA ARG A 161 -1.53 35.85 -10.30
C ARG A 161 -2.18 35.74 -8.92
N GLN A 162 -3.47 36.04 -8.82
CA GLN A 162 -4.28 35.73 -7.65
C GLN A 162 -5.06 34.44 -7.90
N ALA A 163 -4.83 33.43 -7.07
CA ALA A 163 -5.43 32.12 -7.20
C ALA A 163 -5.99 31.66 -5.84
N THR A 164 -6.72 30.55 -5.88
CA THR A 164 -7.23 29.84 -4.71
C THR A 164 -6.53 28.50 -4.60
N LEU A 165 -5.96 28.23 -3.43
CA LEU A 165 -5.49 26.93 -3.02
C LEU A 165 -6.63 26.20 -2.29
N LEU A 166 -7.15 25.15 -2.91
CA LEU A 166 -8.11 24.22 -2.32
C LEU A 166 -7.33 23.04 -1.71
N ARG A 167 -7.43 22.86 -0.38
CA ARG A 167 -6.92 21.70 0.35
C ARG A 167 -8.07 20.76 0.68
N ILE A 168 -7.96 19.51 0.28
CA ILE A 168 -8.96 18.46 0.52
C ILE A 168 -8.31 17.39 1.40
N PHE A 169 -8.93 17.08 2.53
CA PHE A 169 -8.44 16.09 3.49
C PHE A 169 -9.23 14.81 3.31
N VAL A 170 -8.54 13.73 2.92
CA VAL A 170 -9.13 12.41 2.71
C VAL A 170 -8.29 11.33 3.39
N ASP A 171 -8.86 10.16 3.62
CA ASP A 171 -8.12 8.99 4.07
C ASP A 171 -7.62 8.16 2.89
N GLU A 172 -6.49 7.47 3.05
CA GLU A 172 -5.98 6.51 2.03
C GLU A 172 -6.98 5.39 1.72
N SER A 173 -7.87 5.06 2.66
CA SER A 173 -8.90 4.04 2.49
C SER A 173 -10.19 4.54 1.83
N ASP A 174 -10.37 5.85 1.65
CA ASP A 174 -11.57 6.43 1.03
C ASP A 174 -11.67 6.04 -0.45
N LYS A 175 -12.90 5.80 -0.92
CA LYS A 175 -13.18 5.33 -2.29
C LYS A 175 -14.30 6.11 -2.97
N HIS A 176 -14.19 6.21 -4.29
CA HIS A 176 -15.26 6.66 -5.17
C HIS A 176 -15.53 5.57 -6.23
N GLY A 177 -16.63 4.83 -6.04
CA GLY A 177 -16.85 3.57 -6.76
C GLY A 177 -15.81 2.52 -6.38
N ASP A 178 -15.12 1.95 -7.38
CA ASP A 178 -14.06 0.96 -7.17
C ASP A 178 -12.65 1.58 -7.03
N ALA A 179 -12.51 2.87 -7.34
CA ALA A 179 -11.22 3.57 -7.33
C ALA A 179 -10.95 4.30 -6.00
N PRO A 180 -9.68 4.50 -5.61
CA PRO A 180 -9.32 5.37 -4.49
C PRO A 180 -9.85 6.79 -4.70
N LEU A 181 -10.40 7.40 -3.64
CA LEU A 181 -11.04 8.72 -3.73
C LEU A 181 -10.04 9.80 -4.18
N TYR A 182 -8.81 9.78 -3.65
CA TYR A 182 -7.79 10.78 -4.02
C TYR A 182 -7.44 10.74 -5.51
N GLU A 183 -7.36 9.55 -6.11
CA GLU A 183 -7.06 9.37 -7.52
C GLU A 183 -8.23 9.86 -8.37
N ALA A 184 -9.45 9.51 -7.98
CA ALA A 184 -10.66 9.99 -8.64
C ALA A 184 -10.75 11.52 -8.64
N ILE A 185 -10.47 12.17 -7.50
CA ILE A 185 -10.47 13.64 -7.36
C ILE A 185 -9.44 14.26 -8.30
N VAL A 186 -8.20 13.76 -8.32
CA VAL A 186 -7.13 14.29 -9.20
C VAL A 186 -7.46 14.08 -10.67
N LEU A 187 -7.97 12.90 -11.04
CA LEU A 187 -8.39 12.63 -12.42
C LEU A 187 -9.55 13.54 -12.84
N ARG A 188 -10.48 13.85 -11.93
CA ARG A 188 -11.61 14.74 -12.22
C ARG A 188 -11.16 16.19 -12.33
N ALA A 189 -10.29 16.65 -11.44
CA ALA A 189 -9.65 17.96 -11.51
C ALA A 189 -8.94 18.15 -12.86
N ARG A 190 -8.16 17.15 -13.29
CA ARG A 190 -7.51 17.15 -14.61
C ARG A 190 -8.51 17.18 -15.77
N LYS A 191 -9.58 16.38 -15.72
CA LYS A 191 -10.64 16.38 -16.76
C LYS A 191 -11.36 17.73 -16.86
N MET A 192 -11.43 18.47 -15.75
CA MET A 192 -11.97 19.83 -15.69
C MET A 192 -10.92 20.89 -16.00
N GLN A 193 -9.73 20.48 -16.45
CA GLN A 193 -8.62 21.36 -16.82
C GLN A 193 -8.21 22.31 -15.69
N LEU A 194 -8.25 21.83 -14.44
CA LEU A 194 -7.66 22.58 -13.34
C LEU A 194 -6.14 22.62 -13.49
N ALA A 195 -5.55 23.74 -13.11
CA ALA A 195 -4.18 24.08 -13.47
C ALA A 195 -3.10 23.28 -12.75
N GLY A 196 -3.40 22.74 -11.56
CA GLY A 196 -2.51 21.85 -10.85
C GLY A 196 -3.20 21.12 -9.71
N ALA A 197 -2.81 19.87 -9.49
CA ALA A 197 -3.22 19.07 -8.34
C ALA A 197 -2.03 18.26 -7.81
N THR A 198 -1.81 18.29 -6.51
CA THR A 198 -0.75 17.54 -5.83
C THR A 198 -1.36 16.75 -4.68
N VAL A 199 -0.91 15.51 -4.49
CA VAL A 199 -1.34 14.66 -3.36
C VAL A 199 -0.17 14.47 -2.43
N PHE A 200 -0.36 14.86 -1.17
CA PHE A 200 0.58 14.65 -0.07
C PHE A 200 0.08 13.52 0.82
N ARG A 201 1.00 12.65 1.25
CA ARG A 201 0.74 11.62 2.25
C ARG A 201 1.33 12.07 3.59
N GLY A 202 0.49 12.24 4.60
CA GLY A 202 0.92 12.56 5.95
C GLY A 202 1.37 11.31 6.71
N PRO A 203 2.42 11.38 7.55
CA PRO A 203 2.84 10.24 8.38
C PRO A 203 1.86 9.94 9.52
N THR A 204 1.02 10.92 9.89
CA THR A 204 0.01 10.86 10.96
C THR A 204 -0.97 12.02 10.79
N GLY A 205 -2.22 11.86 11.23
CA GLY A 205 -3.22 12.94 11.26
C GLY A 205 -4.51 12.49 11.95
N TYR A 206 -5.44 13.44 12.11
CA TYR A 206 -6.77 13.20 12.68
C TYR A 206 -7.81 13.99 11.87
N GLY A 207 -8.98 13.40 11.63
CA GLY A 207 -10.10 14.01 10.89
C GLY A 207 -11.34 14.23 11.77
N GLU A 208 -12.48 14.53 11.16
CA GLU A 208 -13.78 14.79 11.82
C GLU A 208 -14.19 13.68 12.82
N SER A 209 -13.76 12.44 12.57
CA SER A 209 -14.00 11.27 13.43
C SER A 209 -13.14 11.21 14.71
N SER A 210 -12.25 12.18 14.96
CA SER A 210 -11.41 12.31 16.16
C SER A 210 -10.52 11.09 16.49
N GLN A 211 -10.18 10.24 15.51
CA GLN A 211 -9.23 9.14 15.71
C GLN A 211 -7.84 9.54 15.21
N MET A 212 -6.82 9.30 16.04
CA MET A 212 -5.42 9.58 15.73
C MET A 212 -4.81 8.36 15.02
N HIS A 213 -4.43 8.51 13.76
CA HIS A 213 -3.85 7.43 12.97
C HIS A 213 -2.33 7.62 12.84
N ARG A 214 -1.54 6.69 13.38
CA ARG A 214 -0.06 6.71 13.34
C ARG A 214 0.48 5.56 12.48
N ALA A 215 1.48 5.85 11.65
CA ALA A 215 2.32 4.82 11.06
C ALA A 215 3.15 4.15 12.17
N ASP A 216 2.68 3.01 12.69
CA ASP A 216 3.36 2.24 13.72
C ASP A 216 3.58 0.81 13.22
N ALA A 217 4.82 0.30 13.36
CA ALA A 217 5.28 -0.92 12.66
C ALA A 217 4.58 -2.21 13.11
N LEU A 218 3.83 -2.16 14.22
CA LEU A 218 3.20 -3.32 14.89
C LEU A 218 1.68 -3.21 15.01
N ARG A 219 1.02 -2.25 14.34
CA ARG A 219 -0.45 -2.12 14.36
C ARG A 219 -1.12 -2.51 13.04
N VAL A 220 -2.23 -3.24 13.17
CA VAL A 220 -3.00 -3.94 12.12
C VAL A 220 -3.79 -3.01 11.18
N ARG A 221 -3.94 -1.72 11.51
CA ARG A 221 -4.73 -0.74 10.74
C ARG A 221 -4.00 0.62 10.75
N SER A 222 -3.39 0.98 9.63
CA SER A 222 -2.82 2.31 9.36
C SER A 222 -3.64 2.91 8.23
N GLU A 223 -4.48 3.89 8.55
CA GLU A 223 -5.27 4.69 7.62
C GLU A 223 -4.55 6.04 7.60
N LEU A 224 -3.70 6.26 6.58
CA LEU A 224 -2.84 7.45 6.54
C LEU A 224 -3.64 8.63 5.96
N PRO A 225 -3.54 9.83 6.55
CA PRO A 225 -4.18 11.00 6.00
C PRO A 225 -3.51 11.41 4.68
N LEU A 226 -4.33 11.73 3.69
CA LEU A 226 -3.93 12.33 2.43
C LEU A 226 -4.45 13.76 2.35
N ILE A 227 -3.62 14.67 1.84
CA ILE A 227 -4.00 16.04 1.55
C ILE A 227 -3.86 16.23 0.04
N ILE A 228 -4.95 16.61 -0.62
CA ILE A 228 -4.96 16.96 -2.03
C ILE A 228 -4.98 18.49 -2.12
N GLU A 229 -3.97 19.06 -2.74
CA GLU A 229 -3.85 20.50 -3.00
C GLU A 229 -4.13 20.77 -4.47
N ILE A 230 -5.16 21.57 -4.75
CA ILE A 230 -5.51 22.04 -6.09
C ILE A 230 -5.35 23.55 -6.11
N ILE A 231 -4.67 24.08 -7.13
CA ILE A 231 -4.43 25.53 -7.29
C ILE A 231 -4.99 25.97 -8.63
N ASP A 232 -5.90 26.94 -8.62
CA ASP A 232 -6.45 27.58 -9.82
C ASP A 232 -7.11 28.93 -9.47
N SER A 233 -7.63 29.64 -10.47
CA SER A 233 -8.56 30.76 -10.31
C SER A 233 -9.75 30.42 -9.40
N GLU A 234 -10.24 31.43 -8.68
CA GLU A 234 -11.40 31.29 -7.78
C GLU A 234 -12.64 30.73 -8.52
N ASP A 235 -12.86 31.18 -9.76
CA ASP A 235 -13.97 30.70 -10.60
C ASP A 235 -13.82 29.22 -10.98
N ALA A 236 -12.61 28.75 -11.32
CA ALA A 236 -12.38 27.36 -11.67
C ALA A 236 -12.54 26.44 -10.46
N VAL A 237 -12.02 26.85 -9.30
CA VAL A 237 -12.22 26.14 -8.04
C VAL A 237 -13.71 26.08 -7.69
N ALA A 238 -14.43 27.20 -7.80
CA ALA A 238 -15.87 27.25 -7.53
C ALA A 238 -16.69 26.30 -8.43
N ARG A 239 -16.31 26.14 -9.71
CA ARG A 239 -16.92 25.13 -10.60
C ARG A 239 -16.61 23.70 -10.21
N PHE A 240 -15.48 23.45 -9.55
CA PHE A 240 -15.09 22.12 -9.08
C PHE A 240 -15.80 21.70 -7.79
N LEU A 241 -16.17 22.64 -6.91
CA LEU A 241 -16.77 22.34 -5.60
C LEU A 241 -18.03 21.45 -5.66
N PRO A 242 -19.01 21.66 -6.56
CA PRO A 242 -20.18 20.79 -6.63
C PRO A 242 -19.84 19.35 -7.01
N VAL A 243 -18.81 19.17 -7.85
CA VAL A 243 -18.31 17.84 -8.24
C VAL A 243 -17.59 17.19 -7.07
N LEU A 244 -16.80 17.96 -6.32
CA LEU A 244 -16.15 17.48 -5.10
C LEU A 244 -17.18 17.04 -4.06
N ASP A 245 -18.24 17.81 -3.84
CA ASP A 245 -19.31 17.48 -2.88
C ASP A 245 -20.05 16.18 -3.26
N GLU A 246 -20.24 15.93 -4.57
CA GLU A 246 -20.79 14.65 -5.05
C GLU A 246 -19.85 13.48 -4.77
N MET A 247 -18.54 13.67 -4.99
CA MET A 247 -17.52 12.65 -4.79
C MET A 247 -17.23 12.37 -3.31
N MET A 248 -17.34 13.40 -2.46
CA MET A 248 -17.05 13.39 -1.04
C MET A 248 -18.22 14.04 -0.26
N PRO A 249 -19.33 13.31 -0.02
CA PRO A 249 -20.51 13.84 0.67
C PRO A 249 -20.29 14.19 2.16
N GLY A 250 -19.09 13.95 2.69
CA GLY A 250 -18.65 14.26 4.04
C GLY A 250 -17.13 14.23 4.12
N GLY A 251 -16.52 15.14 4.88
CA GLY A 251 -15.08 15.35 4.91
C GLY A 251 -14.75 16.82 5.17
N MET A 252 -13.47 17.16 5.06
CA MET A 252 -13.00 18.53 5.27
C MET A 252 -12.27 19.00 4.01
N ALA A 253 -12.66 20.18 3.54
CA ALA A 253 -11.91 20.94 2.55
C ALA A 253 -11.77 22.39 3.02
N THR A 254 -10.64 23.01 2.76
CA THR A 254 -10.37 24.42 3.07
C THR A 254 -9.87 25.14 1.84
N MET A 255 -10.16 26.43 1.75
CA MET A 255 -9.69 27.30 0.67
C MET A 255 -8.87 28.44 1.24
N GLU A 256 -7.79 28.77 0.56
CA GLU A 256 -6.89 29.87 0.91
C GLU A 256 -6.59 30.69 -0.35
N ARG A 257 -6.65 32.02 -0.24
CA ARG A 257 -6.22 32.91 -1.33
C ARG A 257 -4.70 32.95 -1.36
N VAL A 258 -4.12 32.71 -2.53
CA VAL A 258 -2.67 32.64 -2.74
C VAL A 258 -2.24 33.49 -3.92
N GLU A 259 -0.99 33.97 -3.89
CA GLU A 259 -0.36 34.64 -5.03
C GLU A 259 0.54 33.64 -5.76
N VAL A 260 0.27 33.43 -7.05
CA VAL A 260 1.09 32.57 -7.92
C VAL A 260 2.27 33.38 -8.43
N ILE A 261 3.47 33.03 -7.97
CA ILE A 261 4.72 33.69 -8.37
C ILE A 261 5.22 33.19 -9.72
N GLN A 262 5.11 31.89 -9.99
CA GLN A 262 5.58 31.27 -11.22
C GLN A 262 4.67 30.09 -11.60
N TYR A 263 4.32 30.03 -12.88
CA TYR A 263 3.56 28.94 -13.47
C TYR A 263 4.01 28.73 -14.92
N GLY A 264 4.13 27.47 -15.36
CA GLY A 264 4.63 27.11 -16.70
C GLY A 264 6.09 26.66 -16.73
N GLN A 265 6.59 26.27 -17.91
CA GLN A 265 7.95 25.74 -18.07
C GLN A 265 9.01 26.80 -17.73
N PRO A 266 10.15 26.42 -17.12
CA PRO A 266 11.28 27.32 -16.94
C PRO A 266 11.69 27.84 -18.32
N GLY A 267 11.66 29.16 -18.49
CA GLY A 267 11.71 29.82 -19.79
C GLY A 267 12.82 29.29 -20.69
N GLY A 268 12.45 29.02 -21.95
CA GLY A 268 13.41 29.03 -23.04
C GLY A 268 14.15 30.37 -22.98
N THR A 269 15.47 30.30 -22.90
CA THR A 269 16.36 31.44 -23.04
C THR A 269 15.96 32.23 -24.28
N GLY A 270 15.48 33.45 -24.07
CA GLY A 270 15.42 34.46 -25.11
C GLY A 270 16.83 34.67 -25.62
N ALA A 271 17.14 34.12 -26.79
CA ALA A 271 18.30 34.52 -27.55
C ALA A 271 18.04 35.93 -28.07
N THR A 272 18.73 36.90 -27.47
CA THR A 272 19.14 38.16 -28.11
C THR A 272 20.65 38.23 -28.07
#